data_AF-A0A7W1JPJ4-F1
#
_entry.id   AF-A0A7W1JPJ4-F1
#
_cell.length_a   1.000
_cell.length_b   1.000
_cell.length_c   1.000
_cell.angle_alpha   90.00
_cell.angle_beta   90.00
_cell.angle_gamma   90.00
#
_symmetry.space_group_name_H-M   'P 1'
#
loop_
_entity.id
_entity.type
_entity.pdbx_description
1 polymer ?
#
loop_
_entity_poly.entity_id
_entity_poly.type
_entity_poly.pdbx_seq_one_letter_code
_entity_poly.pdbx_strand_id
1 'polypeptide(L)'
;MKQQSPEDRAVRQDEIAGVVQRNIHDLYEHREKHKKKLTLYERIANRIAEYCGSAQFVVANALFFLVWILLNVGWFGIRPFDPFPFGLLTTIVSLEAIFLSLFVLLSQNRMQKLSDQQSELDVQVSLLAEHELTRVLVAVDLIAQKLGIDLPEDGEKDELKSDTAPQAVLEEIERKQEEQDQS
;
A
#
# COMPACT_ATOMS: atom_id res chain seq x y z
N MET A 1 3.38 27.77 41.66
CA MET A 1 3.00 27.64 40.24
C MET A 1 3.19 29.00 39.57
N LYS A 2 4.27 29.22 38.81
CA LYS A 2 4.47 30.46 38.05
C LYS A 2 3.46 30.48 36.90
N GLN A 3 2.48 31.36 36.97
CA GLN A 3 1.55 31.63 35.89
C GLN A 3 2.33 32.22 34.71
N GLN A 4 2.36 31.50 33.58
CA GLN A 4 2.89 32.03 32.32
C GLN A 4 1.98 33.16 31.83
N SER A 5 2.57 34.35 31.70
CA SER A 5 1.91 35.58 31.25
C SER A 5 1.29 35.40 29.86
N PRO A 6 0.10 35.97 29.56
CA PRO A 6 -0.57 35.83 28.27
C PRO A 6 0.27 36.28 27.05
N GLU A 7 1.21 37.22 27.21
CA GLU A 7 2.16 37.61 26.15
C GLU A 7 3.14 36.49 25.77
N ASP A 8 3.66 35.73 26.74
CA ASP A 8 4.61 34.62 26.52
C ASP A 8 3.99 33.41 25.79
N ARG A 9 2.65 33.34 25.75
CA ARG A 9 1.90 32.34 24.97
C ARG A 9 1.68 32.80 23.54
N ALA A 10 1.31 34.07 23.33
CA ALA A 10 1.10 34.63 22.00
C ALA A 10 2.39 34.63 21.17
N VAL A 11 3.52 35.03 21.76
CA VAL A 11 4.83 35.05 21.10
C VAL A 11 5.28 33.65 20.67
N ARG A 12 5.12 32.64 21.54
CA ARG A 12 5.45 31.24 21.19
C ARG A 12 4.54 30.67 20.11
N GLN A 13 3.28 31.07 20.06
CA GLN A 13 2.32 30.58 19.07
C GLN A 13 2.63 31.15 17.67
N ASP A 14 3.05 32.41 17.61
CA ASP A 14 3.50 33.08 16.37
C ASP A 14 4.84 32.51 15.88
N GLU A 15 5.76 32.19 16.79
CA GLU A 15 7.05 31.57 16.47
C GLU A 15 6.90 30.13 15.96
N ILE A 16 6.02 29.33 16.59
CA ILE A 16 5.68 27.98 16.12
C ILE A 16 4.97 28.05 14.77
N ALA A 17 4.04 29.00 14.57
CA ALA A 17 3.35 29.20 13.29
C ALA A 17 4.33 29.57 12.16
N GLY A 18 5.31 30.44 12.42
CA GLY A 18 6.35 30.82 11.46
C GLY A 18 7.29 29.68 11.09
N VAL A 19 7.69 28.84 12.06
CA VAL A 19 8.55 27.67 11.82
C VAL A 19 7.80 26.57 11.07
N VAL A 20 6.52 26.35 11.39
CA VAL A 20 5.66 25.37 10.70
C VAL A 20 5.37 25.83 9.26
N GLN A 21 5.07 27.10 9.02
CA GLN A 21 4.87 27.63 7.66
C GLN A 21 6.14 27.50 6.80
N ARG A 22 7.32 27.81 7.37
CA ARG A 22 8.59 27.69 6.65
C ARG A 22 8.91 26.24 6.27
N ASN A 23 8.72 25.30 7.19
CA ASN A 23 8.91 23.87 6.90
C ASN A 23 7.88 23.30 5.91
N ILE A 24 6.63 23.75 5.95
CA ILE A 24 5.60 23.33 4.99
C ILE A 24 5.96 23.80 3.57
N HIS A 25 6.52 25.00 3.41
CA HIS A 25 6.94 25.51 2.10
C HIS A 25 8.06 24.65 1.49
N ASP A 26 9.08 24.31 2.30
CA ASP A 26 10.21 23.48 1.86
C ASP A 26 9.76 22.04 1.49
N LEU A 27 8.78 21.48 2.22
CA LEU A 27 8.19 20.16 1.93
C LEU A 27 7.35 20.14 0.64
N TYR A 28 6.70 21.26 0.29
CA TYR A 28 5.91 21.37 -0.94
C TYR A 28 6.79 21.54 -2.18
N GLU A 29 7.86 22.35 -2.11
CA GLU A 29 8.77 22.54 -3.24
C GLU A 29 9.53 21.26 -3.61
N HIS A 30 9.94 20.46 -2.62
CA HIS A 30 10.69 19.22 -2.86
C HIS A 30 9.83 18.11 -3.49
N ARG A 31 8.52 18.05 -3.16
CA ARG A 31 7.59 17.08 -3.75
C ARG A 31 7.15 17.45 -5.17
N GLU A 32 7.02 18.75 -5.48
CA GLU A 32 6.51 19.23 -6.77
C GLU A 32 7.46 18.92 -7.95
N LYS A 33 8.79 19.07 -7.77
CA LYS A 33 9.75 18.93 -8.87
C LYS A 33 9.91 17.49 -9.37
N HIS A 34 9.72 16.49 -8.51
CA HIS A 34 9.77 15.08 -8.90
C HIS A 34 8.42 14.56 -9.42
N LYS A 35 7.29 15.13 -8.99
CA LYS A 35 5.96 14.63 -9.36
C LYS A 35 5.59 14.85 -10.83
N LYS A 36 6.06 15.90 -11.50
CA LYS A 36 5.54 16.27 -12.85
C LYS A 36 5.85 15.27 -13.96
N LYS A 37 6.97 14.55 -13.91
CA LYS A 37 7.29 13.49 -14.88
C LYS A 37 6.66 12.16 -14.49
N LEU A 38 6.71 11.79 -13.21
CA LEU A 38 6.09 10.57 -12.70
C LEU A 38 4.56 10.59 -12.89
N THR A 39 3.90 11.73 -12.74
CA THR A 39 2.44 11.84 -12.86
C THR A 39 1.89 11.48 -14.24
N LEU A 40 2.55 11.82 -15.36
CA LEU A 40 2.08 11.43 -16.69
C LEU A 40 2.18 9.93 -16.91
N TYR A 41 3.33 9.33 -16.57
CA TYR A 41 3.51 7.88 -16.65
C TYR A 41 2.60 7.13 -15.66
N GLU A 42 2.43 7.64 -14.44
CA GLU A 42 1.50 7.10 -13.45
C GLU A 42 0.05 7.18 -13.91
N ARG A 43 -0.34 8.26 -14.62
CA ARG A 43 -1.70 8.39 -15.18
C ARG A 43 -1.96 7.37 -16.28
N ILE A 44 -0.99 7.18 -17.18
CA ILE A 44 -1.06 6.20 -18.26
C ILE A 44 -1.05 4.79 -17.66
N ALA A 45 -0.16 4.52 -16.70
CA ALA A 45 -0.08 3.24 -16.00
C ALA A 45 -1.34 2.92 -15.21
N ASN A 46 -1.95 3.89 -14.52
CA ASN A 46 -3.25 3.73 -13.85
C ASN A 46 -4.34 3.35 -14.83
N ARG A 47 -4.42 4.08 -15.95
CA ARG A 47 -5.46 3.86 -16.95
C ARG A 47 -5.30 2.51 -17.63
N ILE A 48 -4.07 2.08 -17.89
CA ILE A 48 -3.78 0.75 -18.44
C ILE A 48 -4.06 -0.34 -17.40
N ALA A 49 -3.70 -0.14 -16.14
CA ALA A 49 -3.99 -1.10 -15.07
C ALA A 49 -5.50 -1.31 -14.88
N GLU A 50 -6.27 -0.23 -14.86
CA GLU A 50 -7.74 -0.28 -14.82
C GLU A 50 -8.33 -0.96 -16.06
N TYR A 51 -7.75 -0.71 -17.25
CA TYR A 51 -8.23 -1.29 -18.51
C TYR A 51 -7.90 -2.79 -18.64
N CYS A 52 -6.69 -3.21 -18.26
CA CYS A 52 -6.27 -4.61 -18.26
C CYS A 52 -7.04 -5.46 -17.24
N GLY A 53 -7.48 -4.87 -16.11
CA GLY A 53 -8.31 -5.55 -15.12
C GLY A 53 -9.80 -5.63 -15.49
N SER A 54 -10.23 -4.94 -16.55
CA SER A 54 -11.65 -4.87 -16.92
C SER A 54 -12.05 -6.00 -17.86
N ALA A 55 -13.20 -6.63 -17.58
CA ALA A 55 -13.81 -7.63 -18.46
C ALA A 55 -14.08 -7.10 -19.89
N GLN A 56 -14.16 -5.78 -20.05
CA GLN A 56 -14.34 -5.12 -21.35
C GLN A 56 -13.16 -5.33 -22.31
N PHE A 57 -11.93 -5.44 -21.79
CA PHE A 57 -10.74 -5.67 -22.61
C PHE A 57 -10.78 -7.04 -23.31
N VAL A 58 -11.17 -8.08 -22.57
CA VAL A 58 -11.29 -9.45 -23.09
C VAL A 58 -12.35 -9.53 -24.18
N VAL A 59 -13.50 -8.87 -23.98
CA VAL A 59 -14.58 -8.83 -24.97
C VAL A 59 -14.15 -8.07 -26.24
N ALA A 60 -13.45 -6.95 -26.10
CA ALA A 60 -12.93 -6.20 -27.25
C ALA A 60 -11.95 -7.03 -28.09
N ASN A 61 -11.05 -7.77 -27.43
CA ASN A 61 -10.11 -8.68 -28.08
C ASN A 61 -10.82 -9.83 -28.80
N ALA A 62 -11.80 -10.46 -28.15
CA ALA A 62 -12.61 -11.51 -28.77
C ALA A 62 -13.36 -11.01 -30.02
N LEU A 63 -13.94 -9.81 -29.96
CA LEU A 63 -14.60 -9.17 -31.10
C LEU A 63 -13.60 -8.86 -32.22
N PHE A 64 -12.41 -8.35 -31.89
CA PHE A 64 -11.35 -8.11 -32.85
C PHE A 64 -10.95 -9.39 -33.60
N PHE A 65 -10.74 -10.50 -32.89
CA PHE A 65 -10.46 -11.80 -33.53
C PHE A 65 -11.60 -12.27 -34.42
N LEU A 66 -12.84 -12.16 -33.95
CA LEU A 66 -14.00 -12.58 -34.71
C LEU A 66 -14.14 -11.77 -36.01
N VAL A 67 -13.97 -10.44 -35.94
CA VAL A 67 -13.98 -9.56 -37.12
C VAL A 67 -12.83 -9.91 -38.07
N TRP A 68 -11.61 -10.12 -37.55
CA TRP A 68 -10.45 -10.47 -38.37
C TRP A 68 -10.63 -11.78 -39.13
N ILE A 69 -11.15 -12.81 -38.45
CA ILE A 69 -11.45 -14.10 -39.06
C ILE A 69 -12.53 -13.94 -40.13
N LEU A 70 -13.63 -13.23 -39.85
CA LEU A 70 -14.71 -13.00 -40.82
C LEU A 70 -14.23 -12.25 -42.08
N LEU A 71 -13.33 -11.28 -41.92
CA LEU A 71 -12.72 -10.56 -43.05
C LEU A 71 -11.80 -11.47 -43.88
N ASN A 72 -11.01 -12.35 -43.25
CA ASN A 72 -10.06 -13.23 -43.94
C ASN A 72 -10.66 -14.53 -44.47
N VAL A 73 -11.81 -14.98 -43.97
CA VAL A 73 -12.58 -16.13 -44.51
C VAL A 73 -13.23 -15.79 -45.87
N GLY A 74 -13.11 -14.54 -46.34
CA GLY A 74 -13.53 -14.15 -47.69
C GLY A 74 -15.03 -13.87 -47.80
N TRP A 75 -15.73 -13.70 -46.68
CA TRP A 75 -17.17 -13.38 -46.64
C TRP A 75 -17.51 -12.08 -47.41
N PHE A 76 -16.53 -11.16 -47.52
CA PHE A 76 -16.67 -9.88 -48.22
C PHE A 76 -16.07 -9.86 -49.64
N GLY A 77 -15.62 -10.99 -50.20
CA GLY A 77 -15.06 -11.06 -51.56
C GLY A 77 -13.68 -10.39 -51.74
N ILE A 78 -13.00 -10.05 -50.64
CA ILE A 78 -11.65 -9.49 -50.62
C ILE A 78 -10.63 -10.64 -50.67
N ARG A 79 -9.51 -10.46 -51.38
CA ARG A 79 -8.42 -11.45 -51.36
C ARG A 79 -7.97 -11.69 -49.92
N PRO A 80 -7.90 -12.95 -49.45
CA PRO A 80 -7.47 -13.26 -48.09
C PRO A 80 -6.06 -12.72 -47.87
N PHE A 81 -5.94 -11.76 -46.96
CA PHE A 81 -4.67 -11.11 -46.63
C PHE A 81 -3.84 -11.95 -45.66
N ASP A 82 -4.51 -12.70 -44.78
CA ASP A 82 -3.93 -13.64 -43.83
C ASP A 82 -4.58 -15.04 -44.03
N PRO A 83 -4.09 -15.84 -45.00
CA PRO A 83 -4.60 -17.18 -45.25
C PRO A 83 -4.42 -18.09 -44.04
N PHE A 84 -5.29 -19.09 -43.88
CA PHE A 84 -5.12 -20.13 -42.86
C PHE A 84 -3.71 -20.74 -42.99
N PRO A 85 -2.86 -20.71 -41.95
CA PRO A 85 -3.15 -20.72 -40.51
C PRO A 85 -3.10 -19.37 -39.75
N PHE A 86 -3.34 -18.22 -40.40
CA PHE A 86 -3.35 -16.88 -39.77
C PHE A 86 -2.02 -16.47 -39.11
N GLY A 87 -0.93 -16.45 -39.88
CA GLY A 87 0.40 -16.17 -39.35
C GLY A 87 0.57 -14.74 -38.83
N LEU A 88 -0.09 -13.77 -39.47
CA LEU A 88 0.02 -12.36 -39.04
C LEU A 88 -0.74 -12.11 -37.74
N LEU A 89 -1.98 -12.63 -37.64
CA LEU A 89 -2.76 -12.55 -36.40
C LEU A 89 -2.00 -13.20 -35.24
N THR A 90 -1.46 -14.40 -35.43
CA THR A 90 -0.72 -15.11 -34.39
C THR A 90 0.51 -14.32 -33.91
N THR A 91 1.20 -13.65 -34.83
CA THR A 91 2.37 -12.82 -34.50
C THR A 91 1.99 -11.57 -33.71
N ILE A 92 0.90 -10.90 -34.08
CA ILE A 92 0.42 -9.71 -33.38
C ILE A 92 -0.08 -10.09 -31.98
N VAL A 93 -0.83 -11.18 -31.88
CA VAL A 93 -1.38 -11.66 -30.60
C VAL A 93 -0.29 -12.10 -29.63
N SER A 94 0.75 -12.78 -30.11
CA SER A 94 1.86 -13.19 -29.24
C SER A 94 2.60 -11.97 -28.68
N LEU A 95 2.81 -10.94 -29.49
CA LEU A 95 3.38 -9.67 -29.04
C LEU A 95 2.47 -8.96 -28.04
N GLU A 96 1.17 -8.87 -28.33
CA GLU A 96 0.17 -8.28 -27.43
C GLU A 96 0.15 -9.00 -26.07
N ALA A 97 0.18 -10.33 -26.06
CA ALA A 97 0.21 -11.13 -24.84
C ALA A 97 1.45 -10.85 -23.97
N ILE A 98 2.63 -10.66 -24.59
CA ILE A 98 3.85 -10.26 -23.87
C ILE A 98 3.66 -8.89 -23.21
N PHE A 99 3.14 -7.91 -23.94
CA PHE A 99 2.85 -6.60 -23.36
C PHE A 99 1.86 -6.67 -22.20
N LEU A 100 0.77 -7.43 -22.35
CA LEU A 100 -0.21 -7.64 -21.28
C LEU A 100 0.42 -8.25 -20.04
N SER A 101 1.24 -9.28 -20.20
CA SER A 101 1.96 -9.91 -19.09
C SER A 101 2.86 -8.91 -18.36
N LEU A 102 3.62 -8.09 -19.11
CA LEU A 102 4.47 -7.04 -18.53
C LEU A 102 3.65 -5.97 -17.80
N PHE A 103 2.52 -5.53 -18.38
CA PHE A 103 1.63 -4.57 -17.73
C PHE A 103 1.01 -5.13 -16.45
N VAL A 104 0.58 -6.39 -16.48
CA VAL A 104 0.08 -7.10 -15.29
C VAL A 104 1.16 -7.16 -14.22
N LEU A 105 2.39 -7.55 -14.57
CA LEU A 105 3.53 -7.62 -13.64
C LEU A 105 3.84 -6.25 -13.03
N LEU A 106 3.85 -5.18 -13.83
CA LEU A 106 4.06 -3.82 -13.36
C LEU A 106 2.94 -3.36 -12.41
N SER A 107 1.69 -3.68 -12.74
CA SER A 107 0.54 -3.39 -11.88
C SER A 107 0.63 -4.16 -10.56
N GLN A 108 1.01 -5.43 -10.61
CA GLN A 108 1.20 -6.28 -9.43
C GLN A 108 2.31 -5.74 -8.53
N ASN A 109 3.49 -5.43 -9.08
CA ASN A 109 4.61 -4.88 -8.32
C ASN A 109 4.23 -3.55 -7.63
N ARG A 110 3.47 -2.69 -8.33
CA ARG A 110 2.95 -1.46 -7.72
C ARG A 110 1.95 -1.72 -6.59
N MET A 111 1.01 -2.64 -6.78
CA MET A 111 0.05 -3.00 -5.72
C MET A 111 0.76 -3.60 -4.51
N GLN A 112 1.77 -4.45 -4.74
CA GLN A 112 2.60 -5.04 -3.69
C GLN A 112 3.32 -3.96 -2.89
N LYS A 113 4.00 -3.02 -3.55
CA LYS A 113 4.66 -1.90 -2.85
C LYS A 113 3.71 -1.06 -1.99
N LEU A 114 2.48 -0.82 -2.47
CA LEU A 114 1.44 -0.12 -1.70
C LEU A 114 0.93 -0.97 -0.53
N SER A 115 0.86 -2.28 -0.69
CA SER A 115 0.50 -3.22 0.37
C SER A 115 1.56 -3.25 1.47
N ASP A 116 2.84 -3.31 1.09
CA ASP A 116 3.97 -3.33 2.04
C ASP A 116 3.99 -2.06 2.90
N GLN A 117 3.79 -0.89 2.29
CA GLN A 117 3.69 0.39 3.01
C GLN A 117 2.52 0.44 4.00
N GLN A 118 1.37 -0.14 3.63
CA GLN A 118 0.22 -0.22 4.52
C GLN A 118 0.48 -1.18 5.69
N SER A 119 1.13 -2.32 5.42
CA SER A 119 1.53 -3.29 6.44
C SER A 119 2.45 -2.66 7.49
N GLU A 120 3.48 -1.91 7.05
CA GLU A 120 4.38 -1.19 7.96
C GLU A 120 3.63 -0.18 8.85
N LEU A 121 2.64 0.53 8.29
CA LEU A 121 1.82 1.47 9.04
C LEU A 121 0.92 0.76 10.05
N ASP A 122 0.29 -0.35 9.66
CA ASP A 122 -0.58 -1.15 10.52
C ASP A 122 0.18 -1.69 11.73
N VAL A 123 1.41 -2.18 11.52
CA VAL A 123 2.29 -2.59 12.62
C VAL A 123 2.54 -1.43 13.57
N GLN A 124 2.91 -0.24 13.06
CA GLN A 124 3.16 0.93 13.92
C GLN A 124 1.91 1.37 14.71
N VAL A 125 0.75 1.37 14.07
CA VAL A 125 -0.53 1.70 14.74
C VAL A 125 -0.85 0.66 15.81
N SER A 126 -0.62 -0.61 15.55
CA SER A 126 -0.81 -1.69 16.52
C SER A 126 0.07 -1.50 17.75
N LEU A 127 1.37 -1.22 17.56
CA LEU A 127 2.30 -0.97 18.66
C LEU A 127 1.93 0.26 19.49
N LEU A 128 1.46 1.32 18.83
CA LEU A 128 0.99 2.51 19.53
C LEU A 128 -0.28 2.21 20.34
N ALA A 129 -1.22 1.47 19.77
CA ALA A 129 -2.45 1.06 20.45
C ALA A 129 -2.14 0.20 21.69
N GLU A 130 -1.19 -0.71 21.58
CA GLU A 130 -0.72 -1.54 22.68
C GLU A 130 -0.06 -0.70 23.80
N HIS A 131 0.77 0.28 23.44
CA HIS A 131 1.37 1.21 24.39
C HIS A 131 0.31 2.03 25.14
N GLU A 132 -0.67 2.57 24.43
CA GLU A 132 -1.76 3.34 25.04
C GLU A 132 -2.69 2.44 25.88
N LEU A 133 -2.94 1.20 25.45
CA LEU A 133 -3.69 0.22 26.25
C LEU A 133 -2.98 -0.07 27.58
N THR A 134 -1.67 -0.26 27.54
CA THR A 134 -0.85 -0.45 28.75
C THR A 134 -0.95 0.75 29.68
N ARG A 135 -0.90 1.97 29.14
CA ARG A 135 -1.09 3.20 29.93
C ARG A 135 -2.47 3.28 30.56
N VAL A 136 -3.51 2.89 29.83
CA VAL A 136 -4.88 2.83 30.36
C VAL A 136 -4.98 1.79 31.47
N LEU A 137 -4.39 0.60 31.29
CA LEU A 137 -4.37 -0.45 32.30
C LEU A 137 -3.68 0.02 33.59
N VAL A 138 -2.53 0.69 33.47
CA VAL A 138 -1.82 1.30 34.60
C VAL A 138 -2.68 2.39 35.27
N ALA A 139 -3.34 3.24 34.50
CA ALA A 139 -4.22 4.27 35.06
C ALA A 139 -5.41 3.66 35.81
N VAL A 140 -6.03 2.60 35.28
CA VAL A 140 -7.13 1.88 35.93
C VAL A 140 -6.66 1.21 37.22
N ASP A 141 -5.48 0.57 37.21
CA ASP A 141 -4.89 -0.04 38.39
C ASP A 141 -4.64 0.99 39.51
N LEU A 142 -4.08 2.16 39.16
CA LEU A 142 -3.89 3.26 40.10
C LEU A 142 -5.22 3.79 40.68
N ILE A 143 -6.29 3.81 39.88
CA ILE A 143 -7.63 4.22 40.33
C ILE A 143 -8.23 3.16 41.28
N ALA A 144 -8.11 1.87 40.95
CA ALA A 144 -8.60 0.78 41.78
C ALA A 144 -7.92 0.76 43.16
N GLN A 145 -6.60 0.92 43.19
CA GLN A 145 -5.82 1.07 44.44
C GLN A 145 -6.31 2.27 45.26
N LYS A 146 -6.57 3.42 44.62
CA LYS A 146 -7.12 4.62 45.27
C LYS A 146 -8.52 4.42 45.87
N LEU A 147 -9.33 3.56 45.27
CA LEU A 147 -10.69 3.24 45.72
C LEU A 147 -10.73 2.09 46.75
N GLY A 148 -9.58 1.48 47.07
CA GLY A 148 -9.51 0.33 47.97
C GLY A 148 -10.15 -0.92 47.40
N ILE A 149 -10.24 -1.01 46.07
CA ILE A 149 -10.71 -2.20 45.36
C ILE A 149 -9.48 -3.07 45.11
N ASP A 150 -9.37 -4.19 45.82
CA ASP A 150 -8.42 -5.24 45.47
C ASP A 150 -8.86 -5.83 44.13
N LEU A 151 -8.21 -5.39 43.06
CA LEU A 151 -8.20 -6.15 41.82
C LEU A 151 -7.55 -7.50 42.13
N PRO A 152 -8.13 -8.64 41.72
CA PRO A 152 -7.47 -9.93 41.85
C PRO A 152 -6.02 -9.81 41.37
N GLU A 153 -5.07 -10.37 42.12
CA GLU A 153 -3.77 -10.75 41.55
C GLU A 153 -4.01 -12.00 40.68
N ASP A 154 -4.82 -11.87 39.63
CA ASP A 154 -4.72 -12.80 38.52
C ASP A 154 -3.32 -12.61 37.91
N GLY A 155 -2.60 -13.72 37.75
CA GLY A 155 -1.17 -13.80 37.42
C GLY A 155 -0.73 -13.20 36.08
N GLU A 156 -1.52 -12.29 35.51
CA GLU A 156 -1.39 -11.73 34.17
C GLU A 156 -0.59 -10.40 34.15
N LYS A 157 -0.30 -9.80 35.32
CA LYS A 157 0.51 -8.56 35.38
C LYS A 157 1.99 -8.76 35.00
N ASP A 158 2.51 -9.98 35.13
CA ASP A 158 3.85 -10.38 34.66
C ASP A 158 3.81 -11.02 33.26
N GLU A 159 2.72 -11.68 32.87
CA GLU A 159 2.54 -12.21 31.50
C GLU A 159 2.32 -11.10 30.46
N LEU A 160 1.60 -10.02 30.80
CA LEU A 160 1.39 -8.85 29.93
C LEU A 160 2.67 -8.03 29.67
N LYS A 161 3.75 -8.25 30.41
CA LYS A 161 5.07 -7.64 30.14
C LYS A 161 6.02 -8.58 29.40
N SER A 162 5.67 -9.87 29.34
CA SER A 162 6.52 -10.93 28.78
C SER A 162 6.19 -11.22 27.32
N ASP A 163 4.92 -11.12 26.90
CA ASP A 163 4.48 -11.60 25.58
C ASP A 163 4.32 -10.52 24.49
N THR A 164 4.73 -9.29 24.77
CA THR A 164 4.47 -8.15 23.88
C THR A 164 5.72 -7.35 23.53
N ALA A 165 6.89 -7.98 23.53
CA ALA A 165 8.07 -7.43 22.86
C ALA A 165 7.98 -7.80 21.36
N PRO A 166 7.64 -6.87 20.46
CA PRO A 166 7.49 -7.17 19.03
C PRO A 166 8.79 -7.71 18.43
N GLN A 167 9.92 -7.31 19.02
CA GLN A 167 11.27 -7.75 18.67
C GLN A 167 11.47 -9.25 18.93
N ALA A 168 10.95 -9.80 20.03
CA ALA A 168 11.07 -11.23 20.35
C ALA A 168 10.20 -12.08 19.41
N VAL A 169 9.02 -11.58 19.03
CA VAL A 169 8.15 -12.23 18.05
C VAL A 169 8.77 -12.18 16.65
N LEU A 170 9.36 -11.05 16.24
CA LEU A 170 10.09 -10.94 14.97
C LEU A 170 11.28 -11.91 14.92
N GLU A 171 12.08 -11.97 15.99
CA GLU A 171 13.25 -12.86 16.10
C GLU A 171 12.86 -14.34 16.05
N GLU A 172 11.71 -14.70 16.63
CA GLU A 172 11.13 -16.04 16.55
C GLU A 172 10.63 -16.40 15.14
N ILE A 173 10.01 -15.44 14.43
CA ILE A 173 9.55 -15.62 13.04
C ILE A 173 10.76 -15.78 12.11
N GLU A 174 11.80 -14.95 12.26
CA GLU A 174 13.02 -15.01 11.47
C GLU A 174 13.73 -16.36 11.65
N ARG A 175 13.84 -16.83 12.90
CA ARG A 175 14.43 -18.15 13.21
C ARG A 175 13.67 -19.31 12.58
N LYS A 176 12.33 -19.28 12.58
CA LYS A 176 11.51 -20.34 11.96
C LYS A 176 11.55 -20.31 10.44
N GLN A 177 11.72 -19.14 9.83
CA GLN A 177 11.89 -19.04 8.38
C GLN A 177 13.25 -19.61 7.93
N GLU A 178 14.33 -19.34 8.67
CA GLU A 178 15.65 -19.93 8.40
C GLU A 178 15.66 -21.47 8.53
N GLU A 179 14.90 -22.02 9.49
CA GLU A 179 14.73 -23.48 9.63
C GLU A 179 13.94 -24.12 8.49
N GLN A 180 12.98 -23.40 7.90
CA GLN A 180 12.19 -23.88 6.75
C GLN A 180 12.95 -23.78 5.43
N ASP A 181 13.79 -22.75 5.25
CA ASP A 181 14.61 -22.58 4.03
C ASP A 181 15.81 -23.54 3.97
N GLN A 182 16.19 -24.17 5.09
CA GLN A 182 17.26 -25.18 5.17
C GLN A 182 16.78 -26.63 5.04
N SER A 183 15.46 -26.88 5.02
CA SER A 183 14.87 -28.22 4.93
C SER A 183 14.32 -28.55 3.53
#